data_AF-A0A2H0WT62-F1
#
_entry.id   AF-A0A2H0WT62-F1
#
_cell.length_a   1.000
_cell.length_b   1.000
_cell.length_c   1.000
_cell.angle_alpha   90.00
_cell.angle_beta   90.00
_cell.angle_gamma   90.00
#
_symmetry.space_group_name_H-M   'P 1'
#
loop_
_entity.id
_entity.type
_entity.pdbx_description
1 polymer ?
#
loop_
_entity_poly.entity_id
_entity_poly.type
_entity_poly.pdbx_seq_one_letter_code
_entity_poly.pdbx_strand_id
1 'polypeptide(L)'
;MTMNKTIEYKLYPNKTSLAKLEFTLEQARLLYNQALEERINSWKEKQKGINYYDQTKSFKGQYPISAMLTQCVLKRLDTTYQRFFKKNSKSP
;
A
#
# COMPACT_ATOMS: atom_id res chain seq x y z
N MET A 1 45.66 2.22 23.50
CA MET A 1 44.18 2.18 23.69
C MET A 1 43.56 3.08 22.63
N THR A 2 43.09 2.50 21.52
CA THR A 2 42.53 3.25 20.39
C THR A 2 41.11 3.69 20.72
N MET A 3 40.87 5.01 20.82
CA MET A 3 39.52 5.55 20.99
C MET A 3 38.77 5.49 19.65
N ASN A 4 37.84 4.56 19.51
CA ASN A 4 36.89 4.56 18.41
C ASN A 4 35.83 5.65 18.67
N LYS A 5 35.88 6.75 17.91
CA LYS A 5 34.82 7.76 17.89
C LYS A 5 33.70 7.30 16.97
N THR A 6 32.51 7.08 17.51
CA THR A 6 31.29 6.92 16.70
C THR A 6 30.78 8.30 16.32
N ILE A 7 30.65 8.56 15.02
CA ILE A 7 30.06 9.80 14.50
C ILE A 7 28.69 9.44 13.91
N GLU A 8 27.64 10.04 14.45
CA GLU A 8 26.28 9.88 13.94
C GLU A 8 25.97 10.98 12.93
N TYR A 9 25.60 10.59 11.71
CA TYR A 9 25.13 11.51 10.68
C TYR A 9 23.61 11.40 10.55
N LYS A 10 22.90 12.51 10.77
CA LYS A 10 21.47 12.59 10.45
C LYS A 10 21.31 12.87 8.95
N LEU A 11 20.77 11.90 8.23
CA LEU A 11 20.44 12.09 6.82
C LEU A 11 19.11 12.86 6.70
N TYR A 12 19.20 14.16 6.44
CA TYR A 12 18.03 14.95 6.08
C TYR A 12 17.78 14.87 4.57
N PRO A 13 16.55 14.58 4.12
CA PRO A 13 16.26 14.57 2.70
C PRO A 13 16.43 15.98 2.13
N ASN A 14 17.06 16.07 0.96
CA ASN A 14 17.03 17.31 0.18
C ASN A 14 15.61 17.52 -0.40
N LYS A 15 15.31 18.75 -0.84
CA LYS A 15 13.97 19.11 -1.37
C LYS A 15 13.52 18.19 -2.51
N THR A 16 14.43 17.78 -3.38
CA THR A 16 14.14 16.88 -4.52
C THR A 16 13.76 15.47 -4.06
N SER A 17 14.48 14.92 -3.07
CA SER A 17 14.17 13.62 -2.48
C SER A 17 12.83 13.64 -1.76
N LEU A 18 12.55 14.73 -1.04
CA LEU A 18 11.28 14.91 -0.33
C LEU A 18 10.10 14.93 -1.33
N ALA A 19 10.20 15.70 -2.42
CA ALA A 19 9.18 15.73 -3.47
C ALA A 19 8.94 14.34 -4.11
N LYS A 20 9.99 13.54 -4.32
CA LYS A 20 9.85 12.16 -4.82
C LYS A 20 9.13 11.24 -3.84
N LEU A 21 9.41 11.37 -2.54
CA LEU A 21 8.74 10.60 -1.50
C LEU A 21 7.26 10.98 -1.39
N GLU A 22 6.94 12.28 -1.45
CA GLU A 22 5.57 12.78 -1.45
C GLU A 22 4.79 12.29 -2.66
N PHE A 23 5.38 12.39 -3.86
CA PHE A 23 4.78 11.82 -5.07
C PHE A 23 4.50 10.33 -4.90
N THR A 24 5.47 9.57 -4.40
CA THR A 24 5.33 8.12 -4.19
C THR A 24 4.21 7.79 -3.19
N LEU A 25 4.13 8.57 -2.10
CA LEU A 25 3.07 8.45 -1.09
C LEU A 25 1.69 8.73 -1.70
N GLU A 26 1.58 9.77 -2.52
CA GLU A 26 0.34 10.13 -3.20
C GLU A 26 -0.11 9.03 -4.16
N GLN A 27 0.80 8.49 -4.98
CA GLN A 27 0.47 7.37 -5.86
C GLN A 27 0.03 6.12 -5.09
N ALA A 28 0.68 5.82 -3.96
CA ALA A 28 0.27 4.72 -3.10
C ALA A 28 -1.13 4.94 -2.50
N ARG A 29 -1.47 6.18 -2.13
CA ARG A 29 -2.79 6.56 -1.61
C ARG A 29 -3.87 6.38 -2.67
N LEU A 30 -3.64 6.89 -3.89
CA LEU A 30 -4.57 6.74 -5.01
C LEU A 30 -4.81 5.27 -5.35
N LEU A 31 -3.73 4.48 -5.46
CA LEU A 31 -3.82 3.04 -5.69
C LEU A 31 -4.66 2.34 -4.62
N TYR A 32 -4.40 2.64 -3.35
CA TYR A 32 -5.15 2.03 -2.24
C TYR A 32 -6.65 2.33 -2.35
N ASN A 33 -7.01 3.60 -2.60
CA ASN A 33 -8.39 4.03 -2.69
C ASN A 33 -9.11 3.40 -3.88
N GLN A 34 -8.48 3.40 -5.06
CA GLN A 34 -9.06 2.79 -6.25
C GLN A 34 -9.24 1.28 -6.10
N ALA A 35 -8.26 0.58 -5.49
CA ALA A 35 -8.36 -0.85 -5.23
C ALA A 35 -9.43 -1.18 -4.17
N LEU A 36 -9.61 -0.32 -3.16
CA LEU A 36 -10.69 -0.48 -2.18
C LEU A 36 -12.06 -0.26 -2.84
N GLU A 37 -12.20 0.77 -3.66
CA GLU A 37 -13.42 1.07 -4.42
C GLU A 37 -13.81 -0.09 -5.34
N GLU A 38 -12.85 -0.68 -6.06
CA GLU A 38 -13.07 -1.86 -6.90
C GLU A 38 -13.68 -3.03 -6.11
N ARG A 39 -13.16 -3.29 -4.90
CA ARG A 39 -13.69 -4.35 -4.01
C ARG A 39 -15.11 -4.05 -3.56
N ILE A 40 -15.39 -2.81 -3.17
CA ILE A 40 -16.72 -2.37 -2.73
C ILE A 40 -17.73 -2.51 -3.87
N ASN A 41 -17.38 -2.04 -5.07
CA ASN A 41 -18.27 -2.07 -6.23
C ASN A 41 -18.51 -3.51 -6.69
N SER A 42 -17.48 -4.36 -6.75
CA SER A 42 -17.64 -5.78 -7.06
C SER A 42 -18.57 -6.51 -6.09
N TRP A 43 -18.50 -6.19 -4.80
CA TRP A 43 -19.43 -6.76 -3.82
C TRP A 43 -20.86 -6.24 -4.04
N LYS A 44 -21.05 -4.93 -4.23
CA LYS A 44 -22.37 -4.33 -4.44
C LYS A 44 -23.06 -4.88 -5.69
N GLU A 45 -22.36 -4.96 -6.81
CA GLU A 45 -22.92 -5.33 -8.11
C GLU A 45 -23.06 -6.84 -8.30
N LYS A 46 -22.03 -7.60 -7.90
CA LYS A 46 -21.88 -9.02 -8.26
C LYS A 46 -21.93 -9.94 -7.04
N GLN A 47 -21.96 -9.40 -5.82
CA GLN A 47 -21.82 -10.15 -4.56
C GLN A 47 -20.58 -11.06 -4.56
N LYS A 48 -19.51 -10.61 -5.24
CA LYS A 48 -18.26 -11.36 -5.40
C LYS A 48 -17.10 -10.57 -4.80
N GLY A 49 -16.35 -11.25 -3.94
CA GLY A 49 -15.09 -10.75 -3.43
C GLY A 49 -13.98 -10.85 -4.49
N ILE A 50 -13.12 -9.84 -4.56
CA ILE A 50 -11.93 -9.85 -5.42
C ILE A 50 -10.76 -10.43 -4.63
N ASN A 51 -10.08 -11.42 -5.19
CA ASN A 51 -8.86 -11.96 -4.61
C ASN A 51 -7.66 -11.04 -4.86
N TYR A 52 -6.71 -11.04 -3.93
CA TYR A 52 -5.45 -10.29 -4.03
C TYR A 52 -4.70 -10.51 -5.35
N TYR A 53 -4.63 -11.75 -5.83
CA TYR A 53 -3.88 -12.07 -7.05
C TYR A 53 -4.52 -11.48 -8.30
N ASP A 54 -5.85 -11.54 -8.39
CA ASP A 54 -6.61 -10.96 -9.51
C ASP A 54 -6.45 -9.44 -9.52
N GLN A 55 -6.59 -8.81 -8.36
CA GLN A 55 -6.42 -7.37 -8.20
C GLN A 55 -4.99 -6.93 -8.54
N THR A 56 -3.98 -7.67 -8.12
CA THR A 56 -2.57 -7.38 -8.46
C THR A 56 -2.33 -7.44 -9.96
N LYS A 57 -2.99 -8.37 -10.67
CA LYS A 57 -2.91 -8.46 -12.13
C LYS A 57 -3.58 -7.26 -12.79
N SER A 58 -4.75 -6.82 -12.30
CA SER A 58 -5.46 -5.65 -12.81
C SER A 58 -4.62 -4.38 -12.70
N PHE A 59 -4.01 -4.12 -11.55
CA PHE A 59 -3.26 -2.89 -11.28
C PHE A 59 -1.80 -2.87 -11.79
N LYS A 60 -1.35 -3.93 -12.47
CA LYS A 60 0.02 -4.02 -12.95
C LYS A 60 0.32 -2.92 -13.99
N GLY A 61 1.24 -2.03 -13.65
CA GLY A 61 1.68 -0.94 -14.54
C GLY A 61 0.71 0.25 -14.65
N GLN A 62 -0.37 0.29 -13.85
CA GLN A 62 -1.32 1.42 -13.89
C GLN A 62 -0.81 2.67 -13.16
N TYR A 63 0.11 2.49 -12.21
CA TYR A 63 0.64 3.58 -11.40
C TYR A 63 2.14 3.77 -11.65
N PRO A 64 2.65 5.01 -11.65
CA PRO A 64 4.06 5.33 -11.85
C PRO A 64 4.90 5.07 -10.58
N ILE A 65 4.72 3.91 -9.95
CA ILE A 65 5.49 3.43 -8.81
C ILE A 65 6.06 2.05 -9.11
N SER A 66 7.05 1.63 -8.32
CA SER A 66 7.68 0.31 -8.51
C SER A 66 6.66 -0.82 -8.31
N ALA A 67 6.83 -1.90 -9.08
CA ALA A 67 5.96 -3.07 -8.96
C ALA A 67 5.96 -3.66 -7.52
N MET A 68 7.09 -3.57 -6.82
CA MET A 68 7.19 -3.97 -5.42
C MET A 68 6.28 -3.11 -4.53
N LEU A 69 6.27 -1.79 -4.71
CA LEU A 69 5.43 -0.89 -3.92
C LEU A 69 3.94 -1.13 -4.20
N THR A 70 3.56 -1.31 -5.47
CA THR A 70 2.18 -1.68 -5.85
C THR A 70 1.72 -2.94 -5.11
N GLN A 71 2.54 -3.99 -5.11
CA GLN A 71 2.24 -5.24 -4.41
C GLN A 71 2.13 -5.03 -2.89
N CYS A 72 3.03 -4.24 -2.29
CA CYS A 72 2.98 -3.92 -0.86
C CYS A 72 1.67 -3.20 -0.48
N VAL A 73 1.25 -2.21 -1.26
CA VAL A 73 0.00 -1.46 -1.02
C VAL A 73 -1.21 -2.39 -1.12
N LEU A 74 -1.30 -3.18 -2.18
CA LEU A 74 -2.41 -4.13 -2.38
C LEU A 74 -2.45 -5.21 -1.30
N LYS A 75 -1.30 -5.70 -0.83
CA LYS A 75 -1.23 -6.71 0.23
C LYS A 75 -1.64 -6.14 1.59
N ARG A 76 -1.32 -4.87 1.84
CA ARG A 76 -1.78 -4.14 3.04
C ARG A 76 -3.29 -3.92 3.01
N LEU A 77 -3.85 -3.53 1.86
CA LEU A 77 -5.30 -3.47 1.67
C LEU A 77 -5.94 -4.83 1.95
N ASP A 78 -5.41 -5.90 1.37
CA ASP A 78 -5.98 -7.24 1.54
C ASP A 78 -5.98 -7.68 3.00
N THR A 79 -4.85 -7.49 3.70
CA THR A 79 -4.72 -7.84 5.12
C THR A 79 -5.69 -7.05 5.99
N THR A 80 -5.82 -5.74 5.75
CA THR A 80 -6.74 -4.87 6.53
C THR A 80 -8.20 -5.22 6.25
N TYR A 81 -8.55 -5.45 4.99
CA TYR A 81 -9.88 -5.89 4.56
C TYR A 81 -10.26 -7.21 5.23
N GLN A 82 -9.41 -8.23 5.16
CA GLN A 82 -9.65 -9.51 5.82
C GLN A 82 -9.80 -9.37 7.34
N ARG A 83 -8.96 -8.56 7.99
CA ARG A 83 -9.04 -8.31 9.44
C ARG A 83 -10.35 -7.64 9.84
N PHE A 84 -10.82 -6.68 9.05
CA PHE A 84 -12.10 -6.00 9.28
C PHE A 84 -13.26 -7.00 9.30
N PHE A 85 -13.37 -7.85 8.28
CA PHE A 85 -14.44 -8.85 8.23
C PHE A 85 -14.29 -9.96 9.27
N LYS A 86 -13.06 -10.41 9.56
CA LYS A 86 -12.81 -11.38 10.65
C LYS A 86 -13.18 -10.84 12.03
N LYS A 87 -13.01 -9.54 12.26
CA LYS A 87 -13.43 -8.90 13.51
C LYS A 87 -14.95 -8.82 13.60
N ASN A 88 -15.60 -8.44 12.50
CA ASN A 88 -17.06 -8.26 12.44
C ASN A 88 -17.85 -9.59 12.34
N SER A 89 -17.18 -10.72 12.05
CA SER A 89 -17.81 -12.04 12.03
C SER A 89 -17.96 -12.67 13.42
N LYS A 90 -17.39 -12.06 14.46
CA LYS A 90 -17.70 -12.43 15.85
C LYS A 90 -18.93 -11.63 16.28
N SER A 91 -20.10 -12.26 16.25
CA SER A 91 -21.28 -11.79 17.00
C SER A 91 -20.90 -11.60 18.49
N PRO A 92 -21.54 -10.66 19.22
CA PRO A 92 -21.21 -10.38 20.62
C PRO A 92 -21.20 -11.63 21.51
#